data_AF-A0A5B0MGL2-F1
#
_entry.id   AF-A0A5B0MGL2-F1
#
_cell.length_a   1.000
_cell.length_b   1.000
_cell.length_c   1.000
_cell.angle_alpha   90.00
_cell.angle_beta   90.00
_cell.angle_gamma   90.00
#
_symmetry.space_group_name_H-M   'P 1'
#
loop_
_entity.id
_entity.type
_entity.pdbx_description
1 polymer ?
#
loop_
_entity_poly.entity_id
_entity_poly.type
_entity_poly.pdbx_seq_one_letter_code
_entity_poly.pdbx_strand_id
1 'polypeptide(L)'
;MVDQQHTLRNPLARLGEPTPSQIDGLPVELERELRLYGGLLIQQAGVLLKLPQIVMATAATLFQRFFFVTSFVHFGIRDVSAGALFLASKLEEKPSRIRDIINVYDYLLQMIEWSGEQVSSRTGTRVVVEEGIASRAAREAEQKIEQNPLLPLEIKQSMLRHLQQKRATLPSEPPSLPSSIPGPSGSSEKNLVLDIDKFSYLPMDYFAQRFYDRKEEIVVAEMQILKRLGFHVQVQHPYSAMVNYLQVLNLTDNSEISQRAWGALNDMLLTTLPALYPPTHLGTLAIYVAVKEAGLALPEAWWELFDVSEETELVEMAGILRAIYPPSATQPVDDGQNVDAGDGEKDGMAAGDPTIWVRVSRLPITKDAARRLIKPAPS
;
A
#
# COMPACT_ATOMS: atom_id res chain seq x y z
N MET A 1 19.45 24.49 33.27
CA MET A 1 19.86 23.07 33.26
C MET A 1 19.54 22.55 31.87
N VAL A 2 20.59 22.04 31.23
CA VAL A 2 20.76 21.66 29.82
C VAL A 2 19.46 21.43 29.04
N ASP A 3 19.19 22.32 28.08
CA ASP A 3 18.37 22.04 26.90
C ASP A 3 18.98 20.82 26.23
N GLN A 4 18.37 19.65 26.42
CA GLN A 4 18.61 18.50 25.56
C GLN A 4 18.01 18.86 24.19
N GLN A 5 18.80 19.55 23.38
CA GLN A 5 18.63 19.57 21.94
C GLN A 5 18.70 18.11 21.47
N HIS A 6 17.54 17.44 21.42
CA HIS A 6 17.33 16.27 20.56
C HIS A 6 17.47 16.73 19.12
N THR A 7 18.73 16.89 18.73
CA THR A 7 19.15 17.18 17.38
C THR A 7 18.74 15.95 16.56
N LEU A 8 17.93 16.14 15.52
CA LEU A 8 17.52 15.15 14.50
C LEU A 8 16.16 14.42 14.67
N ARG A 9 15.11 15.08 15.17
CA ARG A 9 13.73 14.69 14.81
C ARG A 9 13.28 15.50 13.60
N ASN A 10 12.69 14.84 12.60
CA ASN A 10 11.94 15.52 11.55
C ASN A 10 10.95 16.51 12.24
N PRO A 11 10.96 17.81 11.93
CA PRO A 11 10.22 18.84 12.68
C PRO A 11 8.69 18.68 12.67
N LEU A 12 8.17 17.66 12.00
CA LEU A 12 6.75 17.44 11.73
C LEU A 12 6.11 16.32 12.56
N ALA A 13 6.89 15.46 13.24
CA ALA A 13 6.34 14.34 14.00
C ALA A 13 7.10 14.11 15.30
N ARG A 14 6.37 13.97 16.41
CA ARG A 14 6.91 13.61 17.73
C ARG A 14 6.44 12.20 18.09
N LEU A 15 7.37 11.38 18.54
CA LEU A 15 7.05 10.04 19.06
C LEU A 15 6.05 10.18 20.22
N GLY A 16 4.90 9.52 20.13
CA GLY A 16 3.88 9.47 21.19
C GLY A 16 2.75 10.50 21.11
N GLU A 17 2.79 11.48 20.19
CA GLU A 17 1.64 12.35 19.93
C GLU A 17 0.62 11.63 19.03
N PRO A 18 -0.70 11.74 19.30
CA PRO A 18 -1.71 11.12 18.46
C PRO A 18 -1.72 11.77 17.07
N THR A 19 -1.86 10.96 16.02
CA THR A 19 -1.93 11.46 14.64
C THR A 19 -3.23 12.24 14.42
N PRO A 20 -3.29 13.17 13.44
CA PRO A 20 -4.55 13.84 13.11
C PRO A 20 -5.67 12.87 12.73
N SER A 21 -5.33 11.72 12.13
CA SER A 21 -6.30 10.66 11.83
C SER A 21 -6.87 10.01 13.09
N GLN A 22 -6.05 9.79 14.11
CA GLN A 22 -6.49 9.28 15.41
C GLN A 22 -7.37 10.29 16.15
N ILE A 23 -7.03 11.59 16.07
CA ILE A 23 -7.85 12.67 16.63
C ILE A 23 -9.24 12.70 15.96
N ASP A 24 -9.32 12.44 14.66
CA ASP A 24 -10.57 12.31 13.92
C ASP A 24 -11.32 10.98 14.18
N GLY A 25 -10.80 10.12 15.07
CA GLY A 25 -11.45 8.87 15.49
C GLY A 25 -11.14 7.65 14.62
N LEU A 26 -10.10 7.71 13.78
CA LEU A 26 -9.67 6.55 12.98
C LEU A 26 -8.90 5.54 13.87
N PRO A 27 -9.25 4.24 13.85
CA PRO A 27 -8.51 3.21 14.57
C PRO A 27 -7.03 3.13 14.14
N VAL A 28 -6.14 2.87 15.09
CA VAL A 28 -4.68 2.83 14.86
C VAL A 28 -4.29 1.77 13.84
N GLU A 29 -4.92 0.59 13.93
CA GLU A 29 -4.70 -0.53 13.02
C GLU A 29 -5.14 -0.16 11.61
N LEU A 30 -6.30 0.49 11.48
CA LEU A 30 -6.80 0.94 10.18
C LEU A 30 -5.87 2.01 9.58
N GLU A 31 -5.41 2.97 10.37
CA GLU A 31 -4.44 3.97 9.89
C GLU A 31 -3.15 3.31 9.37
N ARG A 32 -2.64 2.31 10.09
CA ARG A 32 -1.44 1.56 9.70
C ARG A 32 -1.63 0.88 8.34
N GLU A 33 -2.76 0.20 8.15
CA GLU A 33 -3.10 -0.47 6.90
C GLU A 33 -3.27 0.52 5.73
N LEU A 34 -3.87 1.70 5.98
CA LEU A 34 -4.02 2.75 4.96
C LEU A 34 -2.66 3.36 4.57
N ARG A 35 -1.74 3.51 5.52
CA ARG A 35 -0.36 3.95 5.25
C ARG A 35 0.39 2.93 4.41
N LEU A 36 0.30 1.66 4.78
CA LEU A 36 0.87 0.53 4.03
C LEU A 36 0.33 0.53 2.60
N TYR A 37 -0.98 0.67 2.43
CA TYR A 37 -1.62 0.72 1.12
C TYR A 37 -1.09 1.86 0.24
N GLY A 38 -1.03 3.08 0.76
CA GLY A 38 -0.52 4.23 0.02
C GLY A 38 0.94 4.05 -0.38
N GLY A 39 1.78 3.50 0.51
CA GLY A 39 3.16 3.14 0.21
C GLY A 39 3.27 2.12 -0.93
N LEU A 40 2.44 1.07 -0.91
CA LEU A 40 2.41 0.05 -1.97
C LEU A 40 1.99 0.62 -3.32
N LEU A 41 0.96 1.48 -3.35
CA LEU A 41 0.56 2.16 -4.58
C LEU A 41 1.72 2.96 -5.18
N ILE A 42 2.47 3.70 -4.36
CA ILE A 42 3.63 4.49 -4.80
C ILE A 42 4.70 3.59 -5.39
N GLN A 43 5.07 2.50 -4.71
CA GLN A 43 6.10 1.57 -5.17
C GLN A 43 5.70 0.88 -6.48
N GLN A 44 4.48 0.32 -6.55
CA GLN A 44 4.02 -0.35 -7.76
C GLN A 44 3.84 0.62 -8.93
N ALA A 45 3.30 1.81 -8.67
CA ALA A 45 3.16 2.83 -9.71
C ALA A 45 4.53 3.27 -10.22
N GLY A 46 5.51 3.46 -9.34
CA GLY A 46 6.87 3.81 -9.74
C GLY A 46 7.55 2.73 -10.58
N VAL A 47 7.37 1.45 -10.23
CA VAL A 47 7.87 0.32 -11.04
C VAL A 47 7.23 0.32 -12.43
N LEU A 48 5.91 0.45 -12.53
CA LEU A 48 5.19 0.49 -13.80
C LEU A 48 5.56 1.71 -14.67
N LEU A 49 5.83 2.84 -14.04
CA LEU A 49 6.31 4.07 -14.70
C LEU A 49 7.82 4.05 -15.00
N LYS A 50 8.54 3.00 -14.59
CA LYS A 50 10.01 2.88 -14.71
C LYS A 50 10.75 4.05 -14.06
N LEU A 51 10.28 4.47 -12.89
CA LEU A 51 10.91 5.51 -12.09
C LEU A 51 12.06 4.95 -11.25
N PRO A 52 13.12 5.75 -11.02
CA PRO A 52 14.22 5.33 -10.16
C PRO A 52 13.75 5.18 -8.70
N GLN A 53 14.42 4.32 -7.94
CA GLN A 53 14.10 4.07 -6.52
C GLN A 53 14.06 5.34 -5.68
N ILE A 54 14.96 6.28 -5.95
CA ILE A 54 15.03 7.57 -5.26
C ILE A 54 13.71 8.34 -5.38
N VAL A 55 13.10 8.39 -6.58
CA VAL A 55 11.79 9.03 -6.79
C VAL A 55 10.70 8.36 -5.94
N MET A 56 10.69 7.03 -5.89
CA MET A 56 9.71 6.28 -5.09
C MET A 56 9.93 6.49 -3.59
N ALA A 57 11.18 6.56 -3.14
CA ALA A 57 11.54 6.85 -1.75
C ALA A 57 11.15 8.28 -1.34
N THR A 58 11.37 9.27 -2.21
CA THR A 58 10.94 10.67 -2.00
C THR A 58 9.42 10.74 -1.91
N ALA A 59 8.71 10.11 -2.85
CA ALA A 59 7.25 10.07 -2.86
C ALA A 59 6.68 9.41 -1.58
N ALA A 60 7.22 8.26 -1.19
CA ALA A 60 6.81 7.56 0.03
C ALA A 60 7.06 8.40 1.30
N THR A 61 8.22 9.05 1.40
CA THR A 61 8.55 9.91 2.54
C THR A 61 7.60 11.12 2.62
N LEU A 62 7.35 11.79 1.49
CA LEU A 62 6.40 12.91 1.45
C LEU A 62 4.98 12.47 1.80
N PHE A 63 4.55 11.30 1.32
CA PHE A 63 3.26 10.70 1.66
C PHE A 63 3.14 10.44 3.17
N GLN A 64 4.15 9.82 3.79
CA GLN A 64 4.13 9.56 5.23
C GLN A 64 4.09 10.87 6.03
N ARG A 65 4.96 11.83 5.70
CA ARG A 65 5.00 13.17 6.33
C ARG A 65 3.67 13.90 6.21
N PHE A 66 3.01 13.83 5.05
CA PHE A 66 1.73 14.48 4.83
C PHE A 66 0.65 14.01 5.80
N PHE A 67 0.57 12.70 6.08
CA PHE A 67 -0.40 12.13 7.03
C PHE A 67 0.04 12.23 8.50
N PHE A 68 1.19 12.85 8.80
CA PHE A 68 1.50 13.30 10.16
C PHE A 68 0.93 14.68 10.47
N VAL A 69 0.62 15.48 9.44
CA VAL A 69 0.04 16.83 9.59
C VAL A 69 -1.40 16.94 9.07
N THR A 70 -1.93 15.85 8.51
CA THR A 70 -3.29 15.75 7.99
C THR A 70 -3.90 14.39 8.32
N SER A 71 -5.17 14.21 7.96
CA SER A 71 -5.97 13.02 8.29
C SER A 71 -6.48 12.29 7.05
N PHE A 72 -6.51 10.96 7.11
CA PHE A 72 -7.13 10.09 6.10
C PHE A 72 -8.64 10.31 5.94
N VAL A 73 -9.28 10.98 6.90
CA VAL A 73 -10.70 11.36 6.84
C VAL A 73 -10.93 12.56 5.90
N HIS A 74 -9.91 13.39 5.71
CA HIS A 74 -10.00 14.60 4.89
C HIS A 74 -9.40 14.43 3.50
N PHE A 75 -8.40 13.57 3.36
CA PHE A 75 -7.66 13.37 2.13
C PHE A 75 -7.69 11.91 1.68
N GLY A 76 -7.94 11.68 0.38
CA GLY A 76 -7.96 10.34 -0.21
C GLY A 76 -6.54 9.81 -0.43
N ILE A 77 -6.30 8.56 -0.08
CA ILE A 77 -4.97 7.91 -0.15
C ILE A 77 -4.46 7.89 -1.58
N ARG A 78 -5.34 7.51 -2.50
CA ARG A 78 -5.09 7.41 -3.92
C ARG A 78 -4.64 8.74 -4.53
N ASP A 79 -5.34 9.82 -4.19
CA ASP A 79 -5.08 11.14 -4.77
C ASP A 79 -3.78 11.72 -4.19
N VAL A 80 -3.58 11.57 -2.88
CA VAL A 80 -2.36 12.01 -2.19
C VAL A 80 -1.14 11.20 -2.63
N SER A 81 -1.25 9.87 -2.77
CA SER A 81 -0.15 9.04 -3.23
C SER A 81 0.24 9.35 -4.68
N ALA A 82 -0.74 9.51 -5.58
CA ALA A 82 -0.49 9.93 -6.96
C ALA A 82 0.11 11.35 -7.04
N GLY A 83 -0.41 12.28 -6.22
CA GLY A 83 0.14 13.63 -6.08
C GLY A 83 1.57 13.64 -5.52
N ALA A 84 1.87 12.80 -4.54
CA ALA A 84 3.21 12.66 -3.97
C ALA A 84 4.21 12.10 -4.99
N LEU A 85 3.82 11.09 -5.78
CA LEU A 85 4.65 10.54 -6.84
C LEU A 85 4.86 11.55 -7.97
N PHE A 86 3.81 12.28 -8.37
CA PHE A 86 3.92 13.34 -9.37
C PHE A 86 4.87 14.45 -8.92
N LEU A 87 4.74 14.92 -7.68
CA LEU A 87 5.62 15.93 -7.10
C LEU A 87 7.07 15.43 -7.00
N ALA A 88 7.29 14.24 -6.42
CA ALA A 88 8.61 13.64 -6.27
C ALA A 88 9.32 13.46 -7.61
N SER A 89 8.60 13.07 -8.66
CA SER A 89 9.16 12.95 -10.02
C SER A 89 9.77 14.27 -10.52
N LYS A 90 9.18 15.42 -10.13
CA LYS A 90 9.70 16.75 -10.47
C LYS A 90 10.86 17.16 -9.58
N LEU A 91 10.83 16.81 -8.29
CA LEU A 91 11.89 17.12 -7.34
C LEU A 91 13.20 16.39 -7.65
N GLU A 92 13.11 15.14 -8.10
CA GLU A 92 14.27 14.32 -8.47
C GLU A 92 14.62 14.38 -9.97
N GLU A 93 14.20 15.45 -10.67
CA GLU A 93 14.53 15.72 -12.07
C GLU A 93 14.16 14.59 -13.07
N LYS A 94 13.18 13.75 -12.73
CA LYS A 94 12.61 12.70 -13.59
C LYS A 94 11.10 12.91 -13.78
N PRO A 95 10.66 14.03 -14.37
CA PRO A 95 9.24 14.41 -14.39
C PRO A 95 8.40 13.39 -15.17
N SER A 96 7.38 12.85 -14.50
CA SER A 96 6.38 11.98 -15.10
C SER A 96 5.24 12.78 -15.71
N ARG A 97 4.71 12.35 -16.85
CA ARG A 97 3.50 12.97 -17.41
C ARG A 97 2.31 12.58 -16.55
N ILE A 98 1.47 13.56 -16.22
CA ILE A 98 0.27 13.33 -15.41
C ILE A 98 -0.66 12.26 -15.99
N ARG A 99 -0.73 12.17 -17.32
CA ARG A 99 -1.48 11.13 -18.04
C ARG A 99 -1.00 9.72 -17.69
N ASP A 100 0.31 9.52 -17.66
CA ASP A 100 0.90 8.21 -17.43
C ASP A 100 0.65 7.78 -15.98
N ILE A 101 0.75 8.73 -15.03
CA ILE A 101 0.39 8.50 -13.62
C ILE A 101 -1.09 8.11 -13.50
N ILE A 102 -2.01 8.83 -14.16
CA ILE A 102 -3.45 8.52 -14.12
C ILE A 102 -3.71 7.10 -14.63
N ASN A 103 -3.13 6.74 -15.78
CA ASN A 103 -3.33 5.42 -16.38
C ASN A 103 -2.78 4.30 -15.49
N VAL A 104 -1.60 4.49 -14.90
CA VAL A 104 -0.99 3.50 -14.00
C VAL A 104 -1.79 3.35 -12.72
N TYR A 105 -2.24 4.44 -12.11
CA TYR A 105 -3.09 4.36 -10.93
C TYR A 105 -4.44 3.73 -11.24
N ASP A 106 -5.04 4.01 -12.40
CA ASP A 106 -6.29 3.37 -12.82
C ASP A 106 -6.10 1.88 -13.09
N TYR A 107 -4.99 1.48 -13.72
CA TYR A 107 -4.59 0.07 -13.87
C TYR A 107 -4.46 -0.64 -12.51
N LEU A 108 -3.73 -0.04 -11.57
CA LEU A 108 -3.50 -0.63 -10.24
C LEU A 108 -4.81 -0.82 -9.48
N LEU A 109 -5.73 0.14 -9.58
CA LEU A 109 -7.04 0.06 -8.91
C LEU A 109 -7.91 -1.04 -9.52
N GLN A 110 -7.99 -1.12 -10.85
CA GLN A 110 -8.72 -2.20 -11.53
C GLN A 110 -8.12 -3.57 -11.16
N MET A 111 -6.80 -3.66 -11.04
CA MET A 111 -6.11 -4.89 -10.64
C MET A 111 -6.42 -5.27 -9.18
N ILE A 112 -6.47 -4.31 -8.26
CA ILE A 112 -6.82 -4.53 -6.86
C ILE A 112 -8.29 -4.98 -6.74
N GLU A 113 -9.21 -4.30 -7.43
CA GLU A 113 -10.63 -4.64 -7.48
C GLU A 113 -10.83 -6.07 -7.99
N TRP A 114 -10.21 -6.40 -9.13
CA TRP A 114 -10.24 -7.76 -9.69
C TRP A 114 -9.66 -8.80 -8.71
N SER A 115 -8.55 -8.50 -8.04
CA SER A 115 -7.96 -9.43 -7.07
C SER A 115 -8.89 -9.69 -5.88
N GLY A 116 -9.67 -8.69 -5.45
CA GLY A 116 -10.66 -8.81 -4.38
C GLY A 116 -11.86 -9.69 -4.76
N GLU A 117 -12.32 -9.60 -6.00
CA GLU A 117 -13.40 -10.45 -6.54
C GLU A 117 -12.99 -11.93 -6.63
N GLN A 118 -11.75 -12.21 -7.03
CA GLN A 118 -11.22 -13.59 -7.12
C GLN A 118 -11.11 -14.27 -5.75
N VAL A 119 -10.79 -13.51 -4.70
CA VAL A 119 -10.77 -14.04 -3.33
C VAL A 119 -12.19 -14.23 -2.81
N SER A 120 -13.08 -13.25 -2.98
CA SER A 120 -14.46 -13.32 -2.46
C SER A 120 -15.28 -14.44 -3.10
N SER A 121 -15.06 -14.73 -4.39
CA SER A 121 -15.69 -15.86 -5.09
C SER A 121 -15.20 -17.24 -4.63
N ARG A 122 -13.96 -17.33 -4.09
CA ARG A 122 -13.36 -18.60 -3.63
C ARG A 122 -13.57 -18.87 -2.13
N THR A 123 -13.79 -17.85 -1.30
CA THR A 123 -14.05 -17.99 0.15
C THR A 123 -15.54 -18.10 0.51
N GLY A 124 -16.45 -18.15 -0.48
CA GLY A 124 -17.90 -18.32 -0.27
C GLY A 124 -18.61 -17.15 0.45
N THR A 125 -17.90 -16.09 0.82
CA THR A 125 -18.47 -14.90 1.45
C THR A 125 -18.77 -13.87 0.36
N ARG A 126 -19.98 -13.91 -0.21
CA ARG A 126 -20.48 -12.85 -1.10
C ARG A 126 -20.61 -11.55 -0.30
N VAL A 127 -19.60 -10.69 -0.37
CA VAL A 127 -19.73 -9.28 0.01
C VAL A 127 -20.57 -8.62 -1.10
N VAL A 128 -21.84 -8.38 -0.80
CA VAL A 128 -22.78 -7.67 -1.68
C VAL A 128 -22.43 -6.19 -1.67
N VAL A 129 -21.38 -5.80 -2.39
CA VAL A 129 -21.06 -4.39 -2.60
C VAL A 129 -20.70 -4.25 -4.09
N GLU A 130 -21.45 -3.41 -4.80
CA GLU A 130 -21.27 -2.92 -6.18
C GLU A 130 -22.05 -3.52 -7.37
N GLU A 131 -22.64 -4.73 -7.31
CA GLU A 131 -23.48 -5.23 -8.44
C GLU A 131 -24.71 -4.32 -8.71
N GLY A 132 -25.21 -3.64 -7.68
CA GLY A 132 -26.36 -2.73 -7.77
C GLY A 132 -26.04 -1.35 -8.37
N ILE A 133 -24.78 -0.90 -8.34
CA ILE A 133 -24.38 0.44 -8.80
C ILE A 133 -24.08 0.42 -10.30
N ALA A 134 -23.36 -0.60 -10.78
CA ALA A 134 -23.09 -0.79 -12.20
C ALA A 134 -24.39 -1.02 -13.02
N SER A 135 -25.33 -1.78 -12.49
CA SER A 135 -26.64 -2.03 -13.12
C SER A 135 -27.53 -0.78 -13.16
N ARG A 136 -27.49 0.07 -12.12
CA ARG A 136 -28.21 1.35 -12.09
C ARG A 136 -27.58 2.40 -13.01
N ALA A 137 -26.25 2.52 -13.01
CA ALA A 137 -25.52 3.44 -13.89
C ALA A 137 -25.71 3.08 -15.38
N ALA A 138 -25.73 1.79 -15.72
CA ALA A 138 -26.03 1.32 -17.07
C ALA A 138 -27.46 1.68 -17.51
N ARG A 139 -28.47 1.46 -16.64
CA ARG A 139 -29.86 1.87 -16.92
C ARG A 139 -30.03 3.38 -17.08
N GLU A 140 -29.33 4.16 -16.26
CA GLU A 140 -29.38 5.62 -16.33
C GLU A 140 -28.70 6.15 -17.61
N ALA A 141 -27.62 5.50 -18.07
CA ALA A 141 -26.97 5.81 -19.34
C ALA A 141 -27.84 5.45 -20.56
N GLU A 142 -28.51 4.28 -20.55
CA GLU A 142 -29.48 3.89 -21.58
C GLU A 142 -30.61 4.93 -21.69
N GLN A 143 -31.17 5.36 -20.55
CA GLN A 143 -32.27 6.31 -20.51
C GLN A 143 -31.86 7.72 -21.00
N LYS A 144 -30.62 8.16 -20.70
CA LYS A 144 -30.05 9.43 -21.20
C LYS A 144 -29.77 9.40 -22.70
N ILE A 145 -29.32 8.26 -23.24
CA ILE A 145 -29.14 8.08 -24.70
C ILE A 145 -30.51 8.05 -25.40
N GLU A 146 -31.52 7.45 -24.75
CA GLU A 146 -32.87 7.36 -25.29
C GLU A 146 -33.61 8.71 -25.31
N GLN A 147 -33.32 9.60 -24.36
CA GLN A 147 -33.95 10.92 -24.25
C GLN A 147 -33.22 12.04 -25.01
N ASN A 148 -32.05 11.78 -25.60
CA ASN A 148 -31.29 12.82 -26.31
C ASN A 148 -31.86 13.08 -27.73
N PRO A 149 -32.40 14.28 -28.01
CA PRO A 149 -33.02 14.61 -29.30
C PRO A 149 -32.01 14.95 -30.41
N LEU A 150 -30.72 15.11 -30.08
CA LEU A 150 -29.66 15.50 -31.03
C LEU A 150 -28.93 14.31 -31.67
N LEU A 151 -29.21 13.08 -31.22
CA LEU A 151 -28.56 11.88 -31.75
C LEU A 151 -29.35 11.32 -32.94
N PRO A 152 -28.74 11.17 -34.13
CA PRO A 152 -29.32 10.45 -35.25
C PRO A 152 -29.72 9.02 -34.86
N LEU A 153 -30.84 8.54 -35.41
CA LEU A 153 -31.49 7.28 -35.01
C LEU A 153 -30.55 6.06 -35.13
N GLU A 154 -29.68 6.06 -36.15
CA GLU A 154 -28.73 4.99 -36.43
C GLU A 154 -27.63 4.90 -35.36
N ILE A 155 -27.13 6.04 -34.91
CA ILE A 155 -26.09 6.14 -33.87
C ILE A 155 -26.68 5.74 -32.52
N LYS A 156 -27.90 6.19 -32.23
CA LYS A 156 -28.65 5.83 -31.02
C LYS A 156 -28.86 4.32 -30.93
N GLN A 157 -29.28 3.69 -32.02
CA GLN A 157 -29.47 2.23 -32.11
C GLN A 157 -28.15 1.47 -32.00
N SER A 158 -27.06 2.00 -32.57
CA SER A 158 -25.72 1.39 -32.45
C SER A 158 -25.19 1.45 -31.02
N MET A 159 -25.33 2.58 -30.32
CA MET A 159 -24.91 2.75 -28.93
C MET A 159 -25.70 1.86 -27.97
N LEU A 160 -27.02 1.75 -28.16
CA LEU A 160 -27.88 0.86 -27.38
C LEU A 160 -27.51 -0.62 -27.60
N ARG A 161 -27.22 -1.03 -28.84
CA ARG A 161 -26.75 -2.41 -29.12
C ARG A 161 -25.42 -2.72 -28.44
N HIS A 162 -24.50 -1.76 -28.39
CA HIS A 162 -23.20 -1.95 -27.73
C HIS A 162 -23.34 -2.09 -26.21
N LEU A 163 -24.22 -1.29 -25.59
CA LEU A 163 -24.56 -1.42 -24.16
C LEU A 163 -25.26 -2.75 -23.85
N GLN A 164 -26.18 -3.19 -24.72
CA GLN A 164 -26.87 -4.48 -24.58
C GLN A 164 -25.94 -5.68 -24.76
N GLN A 165 -24.96 -5.61 -25.68
CA GLN A 165 -23.92 -6.62 -25.82
C GLN A 165 -23.01 -6.68 -24.58
N LYS A 166 -22.64 -5.52 -24.04
CA LYS A 166 -21.85 -5.41 -22.80
C LYS A 166 -22.60 -5.90 -21.56
N ARG A 167 -23.94 -5.84 -21.59
CA ARG A 167 -24.82 -6.46 -20.58
C ARG A 167 -24.91 -7.98 -20.75
N ALA A 168 -24.92 -8.50 -21.97
CA ALA A 168 -24.96 -9.93 -22.25
C ALA A 168 -23.66 -10.67 -21.84
N THR A 169 -22.55 -9.95 -21.71
CA THR A 169 -21.27 -10.47 -21.19
C THR A 169 -21.20 -10.53 -19.65
N LEU A 170 -22.18 -9.96 -18.95
CA LEU A 170 -22.34 -10.12 -17.49
C LEU A 170 -23.31 -11.29 -17.23
N PRO A 171 -23.01 -12.19 -16.26
CA PRO A 171 -23.88 -13.33 -15.99
C PRO A 171 -25.28 -12.84 -15.57
N SER A 172 -26.30 -13.33 -16.29
CA SER A 172 -27.70 -13.02 -16.03
C SER A 172 -28.23 -13.87 -14.88
N GLU A 173 -28.58 -13.19 -13.79
CA GLU A 173 -29.24 -13.70 -12.57
C GLU A 173 -28.34 -14.33 -11.48
N PRO A 174 -28.63 -14.00 -10.20
CA PRO A 174 -28.00 -14.70 -9.08
C PRO A 174 -28.48 -16.17 -9.06
N PRO A 175 -27.60 -17.13 -8.74
CA PRO A 175 -28.04 -18.52 -8.61
C PRO A 175 -29.08 -18.64 -7.49
N SER A 176 -30.22 -19.28 -7.79
CA SER A 176 -31.21 -19.67 -6.81
C SER A 176 -30.56 -20.53 -5.71
N LEU A 177 -30.79 -20.14 -4.46
CA LEU A 177 -30.33 -20.86 -3.26
C LEU A 177 -30.69 -22.36 -3.33
N PRO A 178 -29.73 -23.29 -3.29
CA PRO A 178 -30.06 -24.68 -3.02
C PRO A 178 -30.42 -24.81 -1.53
N SER A 179 -31.69 -25.13 -1.28
CA SER A 179 -32.16 -25.62 0.01
C SER A 179 -31.57 -27.01 0.27
N SER A 180 -30.40 -27.08 0.91
CA SER A 180 -29.84 -28.21 1.65
C SER A 180 -28.35 -27.94 1.84
N ILE A 181 -27.90 -27.82 3.08
CA ILE A 181 -26.48 -27.79 3.44
C ILE A 181 -25.96 -29.24 3.40
N PRO A 182 -25.02 -29.64 2.53
CA PRO A 182 -24.20 -30.81 2.78
C PRO A 182 -22.99 -30.37 3.62
N GLY A 183 -22.71 -31.10 4.71
CA GLY A 183 -21.57 -30.85 5.58
C GLY A 183 -20.21 -30.93 4.88
N PRO A 184 -19.12 -30.52 5.57
CA PRO A 184 -17.80 -30.41 4.97
C PRO A 184 -17.25 -31.82 4.74
N SER A 185 -17.18 -32.23 3.47
CA SER A 185 -16.39 -33.38 3.06
C SER A 185 -15.21 -32.86 2.25
N GLY A 186 -14.02 -33.32 2.66
CA GLY A 186 -12.74 -32.75 2.27
C GLY A 186 -12.51 -32.69 0.76
N SER A 187 -12.02 -31.55 0.32
CA SER A 187 -11.24 -31.45 -0.90
C SER A 187 -10.16 -30.41 -0.70
N SER A 188 -8.92 -30.84 -0.95
CA SER A 188 -7.67 -30.15 -0.66
C SER A 188 -7.66 -28.69 -1.13
N GLU A 189 -7.46 -27.77 -0.19
CA GLU A 189 -7.33 -26.34 -0.42
C GLU A 189 -6.06 -26.04 -1.23
N LYS A 190 -6.23 -25.64 -2.49
CA LYS A 190 -5.13 -25.26 -3.39
C LYS A 190 -4.68 -23.83 -3.08
N ASN A 191 -3.36 -23.64 -2.96
CA ASN A 191 -2.66 -22.35 -2.77
C ASN A 191 -3.29 -21.16 -3.52
N LEU A 192 -3.43 -20.02 -2.83
CA LEU A 192 -3.96 -18.73 -3.32
C LEU A 192 -2.98 -18.01 -4.28
N VAL A 193 -2.60 -18.66 -5.39
CA VAL A 193 -1.85 -17.99 -6.45
C VAL A 193 -2.84 -17.23 -7.34
N LEU A 194 -2.71 -15.90 -7.38
CA LEU A 194 -3.47 -15.05 -8.30
C LEU A 194 -2.94 -15.29 -9.72
N ASP A 195 -3.84 -15.66 -10.64
CA ASP A 195 -3.53 -15.90 -12.04
C ASP A 195 -3.59 -14.57 -12.81
N ILE A 196 -2.51 -13.79 -12.72
CA ILE A 196 -2.41 -12.42 -13.26
C ILE A 196 -2.65 -12.41 -14.78
N ASP A 197 -2.38 -13.51 -15.49
CA ASP A 197 -2.56 -13.62 -16.94
C ASP A 197 -4.03 -13.50 -17.38
N LYS A 198 -4.98 -13.65 -16.44
CA LYS A 198 -6.41 -13.45 -16.69
C LYS A 198 -6.87 -12.00 -16.51
N PHE A 199 -6.03 -11.13 -15.98
CA PHE A 199 -6.38 -9.72 -15.79
C PHE A 199 -6.30 -8.96 -17.12
N SER A 200 -7.41 -8.33 -17.51
CA SER A 200 -7.46 -7.46 -18.69
C SER A 200 -7.76 -6.02 -18.27
N TYR A 201 -6.81 -5.13 -18.53
CA TYR A 201 -6.99 -3.71 -18.28
C TYR A 201 -7.93 -3.06 -19.30
N LEU A 202 -8.88 -2.24 -18.83
CA LEU A 202 -9.71 -1.39 -19.67
C LEU A 202 -9.23 0.06 -19.56
N PRO A 203 -8.56 0.61 -20.60
CA PRO A 203 -8.06 1.97 -20.59
C PRO A 203 -9.18 2.99 -20.41
N MET A 204 -8.90 4.02 -19.61
CA MET A 204 -9.80 5.15 -19.46
C MET A 204 -9.90 5.94 -20.77
N ASP A 205 -11.12 6.36 -21.13
CA ASP A 205 -11.32 7.28 -22.24
C ASP A 205 -10.78 8.67 -21.89
N TYR A 206 -9.90 9.20 -22.75
CA TYR A 206 -9.24 10.48 -22.56
C TYR A 206 -10.20 11.67 -22.65
N PHE A 207 -11.34 11.51 -23.31
CA PHE A 207 -12.37 12.55 -23.41
C PHE A 207 -13.44 12.43 -22.32
N ALA A 208 -13.37 11.38 -21.49
CA ALA A 208 -14.31 11.23 -20.39
C ALA A 208 -14.03 12.26 -19.28
N GLN A 209 -15.12 12.78 -18.71
CA GLN A 209 -15.07 13.68 -17.55
C GLN A 209 -14.19 13.13 -16.41
N ARG A 210 -14.28 11.81 -16.17
CA ARG A 210 -13.49 11.10 -15.14
C ARG A 210 -11.99 11.35 -15.27
N PHE A 211 -11.44 11.43 -16.49
CA PHE A 211 -10.01 11.69 -16.69
C PHE A 211 -9.63 13.10 -16.23
N TYR A 212 -10.44 14.10 -16.56
CA TYR A 212 -10.24 15.48 -16.14
C TYR A 212 -10.37 15.63 -14.63
N ASP A 213 -11.35 14.95 -14.02
CA ASP A 213 -11.52 14.94 -12.56
C ASP A 213 -10.27 14.36 -11.88
N ARG A 214 -9.73 13.23 -12.38
CA ARG A 214 -8.49 12.63 -11.83
C ARG A 214 -7.28 13.54 -11.97
N LYS A 215 -7.18 14.24 -13.09
CA LYS A 215 -6.13 15.23 -13.32
C LYS A 215 -6.22 16.36 -12.30
N GLU A 216 -7.42 16.90 -12.07
CA GLU A 216 -7.65 17.95 -11.09
C GLU A 216 -7.33 17.48 -9.67
N GLU A 217 -7.77 16.28 -9.29
CA GLU A 217 -7.47 15.65 -7.99
C GLU A 217 -5.96 15.55 -7.72
N ILE A 218 -5.17 15.09 -8.71
CA ILE A 218 -3.70 14.97 -8.57
C ILE A 218 -3.05 16.35 -8.42
N VAL A 219 -3.49 17.35 -9.20
CA VAL A 219 -2.97 18.72 -9.11
C VAL A 219 -3.30 19.35 -7.76
N VAL A 220 -4.52 19.14 -7.27
CA VAL A 220 -4.94 19.60 -5.94
C VAL A 220 -4.14 18.88 -4.85
N ALA A 221 -3.95 17.57 -4.95
CA ALA A 221 -3.18 16.78 -4.00
C ALA A 221 -1.72 17.27 -3.92
N GLU A 222 -1.06 17.48 -5.05
CA GLU A 222 0.28 18.07 -5.10
C GLU A 222 0.33 19.42 -4.37
N MET A 223 -0.61 20.32 -4.68
CA MET A 223 -0.68 21.62 -4.03
C MET A 223 -0.87 21.50 -2.52
N GLN A 224 -1.69 20.55 -2.06
CA GLN A 224 -1.92 20.32 -0.63
C GLN A 224 -0.67 19.78 0.05
N ILE A 225 0.09 18.88 -0.59
CA ILE A 225 1.35 18.38 -0.04
C ILE A 225 2.34 19.54 0.17
N LEU A 226 2.52 20.40 -0.84
CA LEU A 226 3.39 21.56 -0.74
C LEU A 226 2.97 22.52 0.37
N LYS A 227 1.67 22.84 0.45
CA LYS A 227 1.13 23.78 1.46
C LYS A 227 1.25 23.24 2.88
N ARG A 228 0.90 21.96 3.10
CA ARG A 228 0.86 21.34 4.43
C ARG A 228 2.25 21.06 4.99
N LEU A 229 3.21 20.74 4.12
CA LEU A 229 4.62 20.56 4.50
C LEU A 229 5.39 21.89 4.53
N GLY A 230 4.75 23.04 4.29
CA GLY A 230 5.41 24.34 4.28
C GLY A 230 6.54 24.45 3.27
N PHE A 231 6.42 23.77 2.12
CA PHE A 231 7.47 23.63 1.10
C PHE A 231 8.76 22.94 1.59
N HIS A 232 8.76 22.32 2.78
CA HIS A 232 9.86 21.48 3.25
C HIS A 232 9.80 20.08 2.60
N VAL A 233 10.09 20.04 1.30
CA VAL A 233 10.01 18.82 0.46
C VAL A 233 11.35 18.14 0.24
N GLN A 234 12.42 18.65 0.85
CA GLN A 234 13.73 18.01 0.80
C GLN A 234 13.70 16.70 1.58
N VAL A 235 14.08 15.62 0.92
CA VAL A 235 14.18 14.28 1.51
C VAL A 235 15.63 13.85 1.42
N GLN A 236 16.17 13.42 2.56
CA GLN A 236 17.46 12.76 2.62
C GLN A 236 17.21 11.26 2.67
N HIS A 237 17.90 10.52 1.81
CA HIS A 237 17.70 9.07 1.72
C HIS A 237 18.74 8.29 2.51
N PRO A 238 18.35 7.18 3.15
CA PRO A 238 19.26 6.36 3.95
C PRO A 238 20.19 5.45 3.14
N TYR A 239 20.02 5.36 1.81
CA TYR A 239 20.79 4.43 0.97
C TYR A 239 22.30 4.64 1.04
N SER A 240 22.76 5.90 1.00
CA SER A 240 24.20 6.22 1.08
C SER A 240 24.76 5.93 2.47
N ALA A 241 24.00 6.26 3.53
CA ALA A 241 24.38 5.97 4.91
C ALA A 241 24.54 4.45 5.12
N MET A 242 23.56 3.66 4.68
CA MET A 242 23.61 2.20 4.77
C MET A 242 24.84 1.62 4.07
N VAL A 243 25.17 2.06 2.86
CA VAL A 243 26.35 1.56 2.12
C VAL A 243 27.65 1.91 2.85
N ASN A 244 27.76 3.12 3.38
CA ASN A 244 28.93 3.54 4.18
C ASN A 244 29.05 2.72 5.46
N TYR A 245 27.94 2.43 6.14
CA TYR A 245 27.93 1.63 7.38
C TYR A 245 28.28 0.17 7.12
N LEU A 246 27.79 -0.43 6.02
CA LEU A 246 28.20 -1.76 5.58
C LEU A 246 29.70 -1.85 5.32
N GLN A 247 30.30 -0.80 4.74
CA GLN A 247 31.75 -0.71 4.51
C GLN A 247 32.51 -0.64 5.83
N VAL A 248 32.08 0.21 6.76
CA VAL A 248 32.73 0.36 8.08
C VAL A 248 32.69 -0.96 8.88
N LEU A 249 31.60 -1.71 8.78
CA LEU A 249 31.46 -3.02 9.42
C LEU A 249 32.17 -4.17 8.67
N ASN A 250 32.81 -3.89 7.53
CA ASN A 250 33.41 -4.89 6.63
C ASN A 250 32.41 -5.99 6.22
N LEU A 251 31.14 -5.63 6.03
CA LEU A 251 30.07 -6.55 5.61
C LEU A 251 29.81 -6.51 4.10
N THR A 252 30.56 -5.71 3.35
CA THR A 252 30.40 -5.56 1.90
C THR A 252 30.70 -6.83 1.10
N ASP A 253 31.55 -7.71 1.63
CA ASP A 253 31.90 -8.97 0.98
C ASP A 253 30.74 -9.97 1.04
N ASN A 254 29.83 -9.80 2.01
CA ASN A 254 28.62 -10.60 2.11
C ASN A 254 27.49 -9.96 1.31
N SER A 255 27.35 -10.41 0.05
CA SER A 255 26.29 -9.93 -0.85
C SER A 255 24.89 -10.23 -0.32
N GLU A 256 24.71 -11.29 0.47
CA GLU A 256 23.41 -11.66 1.03
C GLU A 256 22.95 -10.64 2.08
N ILE A 257 23.83 -10.27 3.02
CA ILE A 257 23.51 -9.25 4.04
C ILE A 257 23.26 -7.89 3.37
N SER A 258 24.08 -7.52 2.39
CA SER A 258 23.92 -6.26 1.67
C SER A 258 22.59 -6.18 0.91
N GLN A 259 22.16 -7.28 0.28
CA GLN A 259 20.87 -7.37 -0.39
C GLN A 259 19.70 -7.36 0.58
N ARG A 260 19.79 -8.08 1.70
CA ARG A 260 18.76 -8.09 2.75
C ARG A 260 18.61 -6.71 3.39
N ALA A 261 19.71 -6.02 3.70
CA ALA A 261 19.68 -4.67 4.23
C ALA A 261 19.02 -3.70 3.24
N TRP A 262 19.34 -3.80 1.95
CA TRP A 262 18.68 -3.01 0.91
C TRP A 262 17.17 -3.30 0.82
N GLY A 263 16.78 -4.56 0.90
CA GLY A 263 15.38 -5.00 0.95
C GLY A 263 14.64 -4.39 2.13
N ALA A 264 15.17 -4.59 3.34
CA ALA A 264 14.62 -4.02 4.57
C ALA A 264 14.47 -2.50 4.48
N LEU A 265 15.45 -1.79 3.91
CA LEU A 265 15.40 -0.35 3.74
C LEU A 265 14.27 0.10 2.78
N ASN A 266 14.00 -0.68 1.74
CA ASN A 266 12.87 -0.42 0.85
C ASN A 266 11.53 -0.72 1.53
N ASP A 267 11.46 -1.78 2.33
CA ASP A 267 10.25 -2.14 3.07
C ASP A 267 9.90 -1.09 4.14
N MET A 268 10.91 -0.45 4.73
CA MET A 268 10.70 0.69 5.64
C MET A 268 9.93 1.84 4.97
N LEU A 269 10.03 2.02 3.65
CA LEU A 269 9.29 3.07 2.92
C LEU A 269 7.77 2.86 2.98
N LEU A 270 7.33 1.63 3.27
CA LEU A 270 5.91 1.30 3.45
C LEU A 270 5.38 1.68 4.84
N THR A 271 6.26 2.07 5.76
CA THR A 271 5.94 2.33 7.18
C THR A 271 6.03 3.82 7.52
N THR A 272 5.78 4.16 8.79
CA THR A 272 5.97 5.51 9.33
C THR A 272 7.43 5.90 9.57
N LEU A 273 8.36 4.94 9.52
CA LEU A 273 9.77 5.14 9.87
C LEU A 273 10.46 6.29 9.10
N PRO A 274 10.29 6.45 7.77
CA PRO A 274 10.95 7.53 7.02
C PRO A 274 10.51 8.95 7.42
N ALA A 275 9.38 9.07 8.10
CA ALA A 275 8.88 10.34 8.61
C ALA A 275 9.28 10.58 10.08
N LEU A 276 9.58 9.55 10.85
CA LEU A 276 9.88 9.64 12.28
C LEU A 276 11.38 9.74 12.58
N TYR A 277 12.20 8.99 11.86
CA TYR A 277 13.63 8.82 12.16
C TYR A 277 14.54 9.39 11.07
N PRO A 278 15.75 9.83 11.44
CA PRO A 278 16.72 10.33 10.47
C PRO A 278 17.31 9.22 9.60
N PRO A 279 17.89 9.55 8.44
CA PRO A 279 18.44 8.56 7.51
C PRO A 279 19.55 7.68 8.11
N THR A 280 20.30 8.20 9.09
CA THR A 280 21.34 7.44 9.80
C THR A 280 20.73 6.25 10.54
N HIS A 281 19.68 6.48 11.34
CA HIS A 281 19.02 5.43 12.11
C HIS A 281 18.33 4.41 11.21
N LEU A 282 17.72 4.85 10.10
CA LEU A 282 17.13 3.94 9.11
C LEU A 282 18.18 3.03 8.45
N GLY A 283 19.35 3.58 8.13
CA GLY A 283 20.47 2.80 7.61
C GLY A 283 20.99 1.77 8.62
N THR A 284 21.15 2.16 9.88
CA THR A 284 21.55 1.27 10.97
C THR A 284 20.52 0.16 11.20
N LEU A 285 19.23 0.49 11.22
CA LEU A 285 18.15 -0.47 11.36
C LEU A 285 18.15 -1.52 10.25
N ALA A 286 18.40 -1.11 9.01
CA ALA A 286 18.40 -2.03 7.87
C ALA A 286 19.49 -3.10 8.01
N ILE A 287 20.68 -2.68 8.49
CA ILE A 287 21.78 -3.60 8.79
C ILE A 287 21.44 -4.45 10.02
N TYR A 288 20.87 -3.86 11.06
CA TYR A 288 20.48 -4.57 12.28
C TYR A 288 19.51 -5.73 12.00
N VAL A 289 18.46 -5.48 11.22
CA VAL A 289 17.50 -6.53 10.82
C VAL A 289 18.18 -7.58 9.95
N ALA A 290 18.97 -7.19 8.95
CA ALA A 290 19.66 -8.12 8.06
C ALA A 290 20.65 -9.04 8.79
N VAL A 291 21.39 -8.50 9.76
CA VAL A 291 22.35 -9.23 10.59
C VAL A 291 21.65 -10.23 11.52
N LYS A 292 20.56 -9.81 12.16
CA LYS A 292 19.75 -10.70 13.03
C LYS A 292 19.14 -11.85 12.23
N GLU A 293 18.59 -11.58 11.04
CA GLU A 293 18.04 -12.61 10.16
C GLU A 293 19.10 -13.54 9.56
N ALA A 294 20.35 -13.08 9.45
CA ALA A 294 21.48 -13.89 8.99
C ALA A 294 22.15 -14.67 10.13
N GLY A 295 21.73 -14.47 11.39
CA GLY A 295 22.35 -15.10 12.56
C GLY A 295 23.80 -14.67 12.80
N LEU A 296 24.20 -13.48 12.34
CA LEU A 296 25.57 -12.99 12.47
C LEU A 296 25.75 -12.21 13.77
N ALA A 297 26.74 -12.57 14.58
CA ALA A 297 27.06 -11.89 15.82
C ALA A 297 28.06 -10.73 15.55
N LEU A 298 27.56 -9.50 15.62
CA LEU A 298 28.40 -8.30 15.64
C LEU A 298 28.84 -7.96 17.08
N PRO A 299 29.88 -7.13 17.25
CA PRO A 299 30.28 -6.63 18.58
C PRO A 299 29.12 -5.98 19.33
N GLU A 300 29.15 -6.06 20.66
CA GLU A 300 28.16 -5.38 21.51
C GLU A 300 28.14 -3.88 21.19
N ALA A 301 26.93 -3.31 21.12
CA ALA A 301 26.69 -1.89 20.89
C ALA A 301 27.30 -1.31 19.60
N TRP A 302 27.50 -2.11 18.55
CA TRP A 302 28.05 -1.64 17.26
C TRP A 302 27.25 -0.47 16.64
N TRP A 303 25.97 -0.33 16.97
CA TRP A 303 25.09 0.74 16.52
C TRP A 303 25.44 2.12 17.10
N GLU A 304 26.16 2.20 18.22
CA GLU A 304 26.63 3.47 18.81
C GLU A 304 27.58 4.23 17.87
N LEU A 305 28.27 3.51 16.97
CA LEU A 305 29.11 4.10 15.93
C LEU A 305 28.32 4.91 14.89
N PHE A 306 27.00 4.73 14.84
CA PHE A 306 26.12 5.29 13.82
C PHE A 306 25.02 6.19 14.41
N ASP A 307 25.36 6.89 15.50
CA ASP A 307 24.52 7.87 16.19
C ASP A 307 23.24 7.29 16.84
N VAL A 308 23.20 5.98 17.10
CA VAL A 308 22.10 5.33 17.82
C VAL A 308 22.55 5.03 19.25
N SER A 309 21.93 5.69 20.23
CA SER A 309 22.38 5.61 21.63
C SER A 309 21.92 4.34 22.35
N GLU A 310 20.77 3.76 21.98
CA GLU A 310 20.18 2.62 22.68
C GLU A 310 19.66 1.55 21.70
N GLU A 311 19.86 0.27 22.01
CA GLU A 311 19.32 -0.85 21.22
C GLU A 311 17.78 -0.86 21.20
N THR A 312 17.17 -0.36 22.28
CA THR A 312 15.71 -0.25 22.46
C THR A 312 15.06 0.49 21.30
N GLU A 313 15.68 1.57 20.82
CA GLU A 313 15.20 2.35 19.67
C GLU A 313 15.17 1.51 18.38
N LEU A 314 16.21 0.71 18.13
CA LEU A 314 16.25 -0.21 16.98
C LEU A 314 15.20 -1.31 17.10
N VAL A 315 14.97 -1.84 18.30
CA VAL A 315 13.96 -2.86 18.55
C VAL A 315 12.55 -2.31 18.32
N GLU A 316 12.27 -1.09 18.77
CA GLU A 316 10.99 -0.41 18.51
C GLU A 316 10.76 -0.20 17.01
N MET A 317 11.77 0.32 16.30
CA MET A 317 11.70 0.52 14.86
C MET A 317 11.54 -0.81 14.10
N ALA A 318 12.25 -1.86 14.52
CA ALA A 318 12.11 -3.20 13.97
C ALA A 318 10.69 -3.76 14.20
N GLY A 319 10.06 -3.45 15.33
CA GLY A 319 8.66 -3.79 15.60
C GLY A 319 7.69 -3.13 14.62
N ILE A 320 7.92 -1.86 14.27
CA ILE A 320 7.14 -1.14 13.24
C ILE A 320 7.33 -1.79 11.87
N LEU A 321 8.57 -2.13 11.51
CA LEU A 321 8.87 -2.80 10.25
C LEU A 321 8.21 -4.18 10.20
N ARG A 322 8.35 -4.99 11.25
CA ARG A 322 7.79 -6.35 11.33
C ARG A 322 6.27 -6.37 11.16
N ALA A 323 5.58 -5.31 11.58
CA ALA A 323 4.12 -5.22 11.51
C ALA A 323 3.55 -5.20 10.07
N ILE A 324 4.38 -4.99 9.04
CA ILE A 324 3.91 -5.07 7.64
C ILE A 324 3.68 -6.53 7.21
N TYR A 325 4.43 -7.47 7.78
CA TYR A 325 4.40 -8.88 7.40
C TYR A 325 3.24 -9.61 8.07
N PRO A 326 2.60 -10.57 7.37
CA PRO A 326 1.60 -11.44 8.00
C PRO A 326 2.24 -12.27 9.13
N PRO A 327 1.49 -12.55 10.21
CA PRO A 327 2.02 -13.20 11.42
C PRO A 327 2.63 -14.60 11.18
N SER A 328 2.24 -15.29 10.12
CA SER A 328 2.69 -16.65 9.78
C SER A 328 4.00 -16.69 8.99
N ALA A 329 4.47 -15.54 8.48
CA ALA A 329 5.85 -15.39 8.01
C ALA A 329 6.86 -15.39 9.16
N THR A 330 6.39 -15.42 10.42
CA THR A 330 7.24 -15.42 11.62
C THR A 330 7.11 -16.71 12.40
N GLN A 331 7.85 -17.74 12.01
CA GLN A 331 8.40 -18.65 13.02
C GLN A 331 9.74 -18.08 13.49
N PRO A 332 9.92 -17.84 14.80
CA PRO A 332 11.24 -17.53 15.33
C PRO A 332 12.15 -18.75 15.16
N VAL A 333 13.38 -18.53 14.71
CA VAL A 333 14.46 -19.50 14.90
C VAL A 333 14.71 -19.54 16.40
N ASP A 334 14.31 -20.64 17.04
CA ASP A 334 14.44 -20.84 18.48
C ASP A 334 15.92 -21.02 18.85
N ASP A 335 16.43 -20.13 19.70
CA ASP A 335 17.77 -20.22 20.27
C ASP A 335 17.80 -21.34 21.32
N GLY A 336 18.25 -22.51 20.89
CA GLY A 336 18.96 -23.47 21.73
C GLY A 336 18.13 -24.30 22.72
N GLN A 337 17.70 -25.48 22.27
CA GLN A 337 17.74 -26.69 23.11
C GLN A 337 18.08 -27.92 22.25
N ASN A 338 19.26 -28.47 22.53
CA ASN A 338 19.75 -29.74 22.01
C ASN A 338 19.08 -30.86 22.81
N VAL A 339 18.20 -31.66 22.20
CA VAL A 339 17.82 -32.99 22.72
C VAL A 339 17.26 -33.89 21.61
N ASP A 340 18.02 -34.97 21.37
CA ASP A 340 17.69 -36.29 20.86
C ASP A 340 17.07 -36.51 19.46
N ALA A 341 17.76 -37.40 18.74
CA ALA A 341 17.27 -38.11 17.58
C ALA A 341 16.11 -39.04 17.96
N GLY A 342 14.93 -38.77 17.42
CA GLY A 342 13.79 -39.67 17.43
C GLY A 342 12.98 -39.49 16.16
N ASP A 343 12.82 -40.58 15.41
CA ASP A 343 11.98 -40.67 14.21
C ASP A 343 10.54 -40.24 14.53
N GLY A 344 10.01 -39.27 13.76
CA GLY A 344 8.63 -38.80 13.89
C GLY A 344 8.20 -37.96 12.69
N GLU A 345 7.34 -38.55 11.86
CA GLU A 345 6.38 -37.96 10.92
C GLU A 345 6.49 -36.45 10.60
N LYS A 346 6.86 -36.18 9.34
CA LYS A 346 6.66 -34.89 8.68
C LYS A 346 5.18 -34.70 8.34
N ASP A 347 4.39 -34.19 9.28
CA ASP A 347 3.03 -33.72 9.00
C ASP A 347 2.99 -32.21 8.72
N GLY A 348 2.89 -31.90 7.44
CA GLY A 348 1.77 -31.09 6.92
C GLY A 348 1.62 -29.65 7.40
N MET A 349 2.40 -28.76 6.79
CA MET A 349 2.13 -27.33 6.62
C MET A 349 0.64 -27.05 6.31
N ALA A 350 -0.08 -26.39 7.22
CA ALA A 350 -1.48 -25.99 7.04
C ALA A 350 -1.69 -24.49 7.30
N ALA A 351 -2.56 -23.88 6.48
CA ALA A 351 -2.99 -22.48 6.39
C ALA A 351 -2.07 -21.53 5.58
N GLY A 352 -2.45 -21.27 4.32
CA GLY A 352 -1.79 -20.31 3.44
C GLY A 352 -2.19 -18.86 3.71
N ASP A 353 -1.19 -18.00 3.80
CA ASP A 353 -1.36 -16.59 4.17
C ASP A 353 -2.07 -15.75 3.09
N PRO A 354 -2.97 -14.82 3.48
CA PRO A 354 -3.46 -13.81 2.56
C PRO A 354 -2.30 -12.89 2.18
N THR A 355 -2.03 -12.75 0.88
CA THR A 355 -1.01 -11.81 0.38
C THR A 355 -1.32 -10.38 0.83
N ILE A 356 -0.30 -9.52 0.89
CA ILE A 356 -0.45 -8.11 1.30
C ILE A 356 -1.55 -7.40 0.47
N TRP A 357 -1.67 -7.76 -0.81
CA TRP A 357 -2.72 -7.25 -1.71
C TRP A 357 -4.14 -7.62 -1.28
N VAL A 358 -4.33 -8.82 -0.72
CA VAL A 358 -5.63 -9.30 -0.21
C VAL A 358 -6.03 -8.60 1.09
N ARG A 359 -5.05 -8.25 1.94
CA ARG A 359 -5.30 -7.43 3.14
C ARG A 359 -5.77 -6.03 2.76
N VAL A 360 -5.08 -5.46 1.79
CA VAL A 360 -5.26 -4.09 1.32
C VAL A 360 -6.56 -3.87 0.53
N SER A 361 -7.02 -4.87 -0.22
CA SER A 361 -8.20 -4.73 -1.09
C SER A 361 -9.51 -4.46 -0.34
N ARG A 362 -9.54 -4.68 0.99
CA ARG A 362 -10.73 -4.51 1.84
C ARG A 362 -10.78 -3.14 2.54
N LEU A 363 -9.81 -2.26 2.28
CA LEU A 363 -9.66 -0.99 3.00
C LEU A 363 -10.54 0.14 2.41
N PRO A 364 -10.95 1.13 3.23
CA PRO A 364 -11.63 2.35 2.78
C PRO A 364 -10.65 3.30 2.06
N ILE A 365 -10.45 3.10 0.76
CA ILE A 365 -9.45 3.82 -0.05
C ILE A 365 -9.79 5.32 -0.24
N THR A 366 -11.07 5.68 -0.18
CA THR A 366 -11.56 7.04 -0.41
C THR A 366 -11.86 7.77 0.90
N LYS A 367 -11.67 9.10 0.92
CA LYS A 367 -12.00 9.94 2.09
C LYS A 367 -13.46 9.81 2.51
N ASP A 368 -14.37 9.65 1.55
CA ASP A 368 -15.80 9.50 1.84
C ASP A 368 -16.14 8.13 2.42
N ALA A 369 -15.44 7.07 2.01
CA ALA A 369 -15.53 5.76 2.66
C ALA A 369 -15.02 5.82 4.10
N ALA A 370 -13.88 6.46 4.34
CA ALA A 370 -13.35 6.65 5.70
C ALA A 370 -14.32 7.44 6.60
N ARG A 371 -14.93 8.52 6.09
CA ARG A 371 -15.95 9.30 6.82
C ARG A 371 -17.20 8.49 7.18
N ARG A 372 -17.58 7.50 6.36
CA ARG A 372 -18.74 6.64 6.64
C ARG A 372 -18.48 5.68 7.80
N LEU A 373 -17.24 5.27 8.02
CA LEU A 373 -16.86 4.39 9.13
C LEU A 373 -16.91 5.11 10.49
N ILE A 374 -16.70 6.43 10.49
CA ILE A 374 -16.65 7.25 11.71
C ILE A 374 -18.05 7.75 12.11
N LYS A 375 -18.98 7.87 11.15
CA LYS A 375 -20.35 8.32 11.45
C LYS A 375 -21.14 7.19 12.12
N PRO A 376 -21.81 7.44 13.27
CA PRO A 376 -22.75 6.48 13.82
C PRO A 376 -23.87 6.23 12.80
N ALA A 377 -24.27 4.97 12.62
CA ALA A 377 -25.37 4.61 11.74
C ALA A 377 -26.62 5.45 12.08
N PRO A 378 -27.38 5.94 11.09
CA PRO A 378 -28.62 6.65 11.39
C PRO A 378 -29.57 5.69 12.12
N SER A 379 -30.03 6.14 13.29
CA SER A 379 -30.96 5.47 14.20
C SER A 379 -32.33 5.19 13.59
#